data_AF-A0A9P7K5H4-F1
#
_entry.id   AF-A0A9P7K5H4-F1
#
_cell.length_a   1.000
_cell.length_b   1.000
_cell.length_c   1.000
_cell.angle_alpha   90.00
_cell.angle_beta   90.00
_cell.angle_gamma   90.00
#
_symmetry.space_group_name_H-M   'P 1'
#
loop_
_entity.id
_entity.type
_entity.pdbx_description
1 polymer ?
#
loop_
_entity_poly.entity_id
_entity_poly.type
_entity_poly.pdbx_seq_one_letter_code
_entity_poly.pdbx_strand_id
1 'polypeptide(L)'
;MSKYRETAAMRLVLKHLRQRRLLTPYECIISRSGFQLEHPLLTKLHEAVVLQGNWAEAEHLVSFISKTEMFDTYLHGKQPHAVWKRLRGTDADGDIPLPRGGHAMCIDPQSNLIYLFGGWDGQNSLDDFWAYDIGADQWRILSHSTSGEQNAPGARSCHKMVFDTKTGSIYLLGRLADSDELKANTTPDASGESTPPNSTFCSEFYRYHTRGMDSGKWDFLSFDTAVRGTLRSFVDGYTYPQT
;
A
#
# COMPACT_ATOMS: atom_id res chain seq x y z
N MET A 1 -44.16 -16.07 -15.41
CA MET A 1 -43.56 -15.60 -16.68
C MET A 1 -44.28 -14.40 -17.30
N SER A 2 -45.61 -14.30 -17.31
CA SER A 2 -46.36 -13.17 -17.92
C SER A 2 -46.02 -11.79 -17.32
N LYS A 3 -46.03 -11.70 -15.99
CA LYS A 3 -45.84 -10.43 -15.24
C LYS A 3 -44.47 -9.76 -15.49
N TYR A 4 -43.41 -10.55 -15.71
CA TYR A 4 -42.08 -10.03 -16.02
C TYR A 4 -42.03 -9.40 -17.41
N ARG A 5 -42.67 -10.05 -18.40
CA ARG A 5 -42.75 -9.54 -19.77
C ARG A 5 -43.58 -8.26 -19.85
N GLU A 6 -44.72 -8.22 -19.14
CA GLU A 6 -45.54 -7.02 -19.01
C GLU A 6 -44.78 -5.86 -18.35
N THR A 7 -44.06 -6.12 -17.26
CA THR A 7 -43.21 -5.14 -16.58
C THR A 7 -42.11 -4.60 -17.50
N ALA A 8 -41.46 -5.47 -18.27
CA ALA A 8 -40.41 -5.08 -19.22
C ALA A 8 -40.97 -4.24 -20.38
N ALA A 9 -42.11 -4.65 -20.94
CA ALA A 9 -42.81 -3.90 -21.99
C ALA A 9 -43.23 -2.52 -21.51
N MET A 10 -43.81 -2.43 -20.31
CA MET A 10 -44.23 -1.15 -19.70
C MET A 10 -43.04 -0.20 -19.49
N ARG A 11 -41.88 -0.71 -19.01
CA ARG A 11 -40.65 0.08 -18.90
C ARG A 11 -40.18 0.64 -20.24
N LEU A 12 -40.21 -0.17 -21.29
CA LEU A 12 -39.79 0.26 -22.63
C LEU A 12 -40.71 1.35 -23.20
N VAL A 13 -42.03 1.18 -23.04
CA VAL A 13 -43.03 2.18 -23.47
C VAL A 13 -42.83 3.49 -22.71
N LEU A 14 -42.75 3.45 -21.39
CA LEU A 14 -42.55 4.65 -20.56
C LEU A 14 -41.21 5.34 -20.86
N LYS A 15 -40.13 4.58 -21.08
CA LYS A 15 -38.83 5.12 -21.50
C LYS A 15 -38.92 5.81 -22.87
N HIS A 16 -39.60 5.21 -23.84
CA HIS A 16 -39.78 5.78 -25.18
C HIS A 16 -40.57 7.09 -25.14
N LEU A 17 -41.68 7.13 -24.40
CA LEU A 17 -42.51 8.33 -24.24
C LEU A 17 -41.72 9.48 -23.61
N ARG A 18 -40.93 9.20 -22.55
CA ARG A 18 -40.05 10.20 -21.91
C ARG A 18 -38.97 10.71 -22.88
N GLN A 19 -38.30 9.84 -23.63
CA GLN A 19 -37.26 10.23 -24.60
C GLN A 19 -37.81 11.10 -25.73
N ARG A 20 -39.05 10.88 -26.16
CA ARG A 20 -39.74 11.67 -27.20
C ARG A 20 -40.45 12.91 -26.65
N ARG A 21 -40.32 13.20 -25.35
CA ARG A 21 -41.01 14.30 -24.63
C ARG A 21 -42.55 14.24 -24.73
N LEU A 22 -43.12 13.05 -24.87
CA LEU A 22 -44.56 12.82 -24.81
C LEU A 22 -44.99 12.70 -23.34
N LEU A 23 -44.99 13.83 -22.61
CA LEU A 23 -45.17 13.85 -21.15
C LEU A 23 -46.61 13.56 -20.72
N THR A 24 -47.62 14.04 -21.46
CA THR A 24 -49.03 13.85 -21.09
C THR A 24 -49.45 12.37 -21.05
N PRO A 25 -49.14 11.55 -22.08
CA PRO A 25 -49.40 10.11 -22.03
C PRO A 25 -48.54 9.41 -20.96
N TYR A 26 -47.29 9.85 -20.77
CA TYR A 26 -46.38 9.29 -19.78
C TYR A 26 -46.92 9.42 -18.35
N GLU A 27 -47.34 10.63 -17.96
CA GLU A 27 -47.91 10.91 -16.63
C GLU A 27 -49.24 10.18 -16.41
N CYS A 28 -50.09 10.11 -17.44
CA CYS A 28 -51.37 9.40 -17.38
C CYS A 28 -51.18 7.88 -17.15
N ILE A 29 -50.18 7.28 -17.80
CA ILE A 29 -49.88 5.86 -17.62
C ILE A 29 -49.32 5.61 -16.22
N ILE A 30 -48.33 6.39 -15.77
CA ILE A 30 -47.72 6.21 -14.43
C ILE A 30 -48.75 6.39 -13.31
N SER A 31 -49.59 7.44 -13.39
CA SER A 31 -50.60 7.73 -12.37
C SER A 31 -51.66 6.64 -12.24
N ARG A 32 -52.03 5.98 -13.36
CA ARG A 32 -53.05 4.93 -13.36
C ARG A 32 -52.51 3.53 -13.11
N SER A 33 -51.29 3.25 -13.55
CA SER A 33 -50.70 1.91 -13.45
C SER A 33 -50.01 1.67 -12.11
N GLY A 34 -49.77 2.72 -11.31
CA GLY A 34 -49.00 2.63 -10.06
C GLY A 34 -47.56 2.13 -10.29
N PHE A 35 -47.05 2.27 -11.52
CA PHE A 35 -45.82 1.64 -11.95
C PHE A 35 -44.62 2.54 -11.61
N GLN A 36 -43.70 2.04 -10.79
CA GLN A 36 -42.46 2.74 -10.48
C GLN A 36 -41.40 2.44 -11.55
N LEU A 37 -41.14 3.42 -12.41
CA LEU A 37 -40.18 3.29 -13.52
C LEU A 37 -38.75 3.10 -13.01
N GLU A 38 -38.39 3.86 -11.98
CA GLU A 38 -37.08 3.89 -11.35
C GLU A 38 -37.26 3.76 -9.84
N HIS A 39 -36.23 3.25 -9.15
CA HIS A 39 -36.24 3.17 -7.70
C HIS A 39 -36.22 4.59 -7.12
N PRO A 40 -37.00 4.92 -6.07
CA PRO A 40 -37.07 6.28 -5.53
C PRO A 40 -35.71 6.81 -5.05
N LEU A 41 -34.78 5.93 -4.67
CA LEU A 41 -33.40 6.34 -4.37
C LEU A 41 -32.62 6.82 -5.61
N LEU A 42 -32.89 6.25 -6.78
CA LEU A 42 -32.27 6.67 -8.03
C LEU A 42 -32.78 8.06 -8.44
N THR A 43 -34.08 8.31 -8.24
CA THR A 43 -34.69 9.63 -8.45
C THR A 43 -34.08 10.67 -7.50
N LYS A 44 -33.95 10.35 -6.21
CA LYS A 44 -33.31 11.23 -5.23
C LYS A 44 -31.84 11.50 -5.55
N LEU A 45 -31.09 10.49 -5.97
CA LEU A 45 -29.70 10.66 -6.38
C LEU A 45 -29.59 11.57 -7.62
N HIS A 46 -30.47 11.38 -8.61
CA HIS A 46 -30.53 12.25 -9.79
C HIS A 46 -30.89 13.70 -9.40
N GLU A 47 -31.86 13.91 -8.52
CA GLU A 47 -32.22 15.23 -8.01
C GLU A 47 -31.02 15.91 -7.32
N ALA A 48 -30.35 15.19 -6.42
CA ALA A 48 -29.19 15.70 -5.70
C ALA A 48 -28.04 16.08 -6.66
N VAL A 49 -27.68 15.20 -7.59
CA VAL A 49 -26.53 15.40 -8.50
C VAL A 49 -26.83 16.37 -9.64
N VAL A 50 -27.97 16.18 -10.33
CA VAL A 50 -28.24 16.84 -11.61
C VAL A 50 -29.03 18.13 -11.43
N LEU A 51 -30.00 18.14 -10.52
CA LEU A 51 -30.91 19.28 -10.38
C LEU A 51 -30.43 20.27 -9.32
N GLN A 52 -29.86 19.77 -8.22
CA GLN A 52 -29.54 20.59 -7.05
C GLN A 52 -28.03 20.82 -6.85
N GLY A 53 -27.17 19.99 -7.45
CA GLY A 53 -25.72 20.04 -7.20
C GLY A 53 -25.33 19.79 -5.74
N ASN A 54 -26.18 19.07 -4.99
CA ASN A 54 -25.97 18.75 -3.58
C ASN A 54 -25.13 17.48 -3.45
N TRP A 55 -23.80 17.65 -3.49
CA TRP A 55 -22.84 16.55 -3.44
C TRP A 55 -22.84 15.80 -2.11
N ALA A 56 -23.10 16.49 -0.99
CA ALA A 56 -23.14 15.88 0.34
C ALA A 56 -24.31 14.89 0.47
N GLU A 57 -25.49 15.27 -0.02
CA GLU A 57 -26.64 14.36 -0.04
C GLU A 57 -26.40 13.19 -1.00
N ALA A 58 -25.78 13.44 -2.16
CA ALA A 58 -25.43 12.38 -3.10
C ALA A 58 -24.47 11.35 -2.47
N GLU A 59 -23.44 11.81 -1.76
CA GLU A 59 -22.48 10.94 -1.07
C GLU A 59 -23.14 10.13 0.04
N HIS A 60 -24.00 10.77 0.84
CA HIS A 60 -24.78 10.10 1.88
C HIS A 60 -25.69 9.00 1.28
N LEU A 61 -26.41 9.32 0.20
CA LEU A 61 -27.27 8.36 -0.51
C LEU A 61 -26.45 7.19 -1.06
N VAL A 62 -25.29 7.43 -1.69
CA VAL A 62 -24.44 6.35 -2.21
C VAL A 62 -23.90 5.47 -1.09
N SER A 63 -23.45 6.05 0.03
CA SER A 63 -23.01 5.28 1.20
C SER A 63 -24.15 4.44 1.79
N PHE A 64 -25.36 4.99 1.87
CA PHE A 64 -26.55 4.27 2.31
C PHE A 64 -26.90 3.10 1.38
N ILE A 65 -26.88 3.31 0.06
CA ILE A 65 -27.13 2.24 -0.93
C ILE A 65 -26.07 1.14 -0.82
N SER A 66 -24.81 1.51 -0.62
CA SER A 66 -23.72 0.54 -0.39
C SER A 66 -23.91 -0.29 0.87
N LYS A 67 -24.47 0.28 1.94
CA LYS A 67 -24.73 -0.43 3.20
C LYS A 67 -25.96 -1.33 3.16
N THR A 68 -26.89 -1.07 2.24
CA THR A 68 -28.16 -1.81 2.11
C THR A 68 -28.08 -2.93 1.08
N GLU A 69 -26.86 -3.35 0.69
CA GLU A 69 -26.60 -4.47 -0.22
C GLU A 69 -27.30 -4.32 -1.60
N MET A 70 -27.75 -3.11 -1.94
CA MET A 70 -28.46 -2.85 -3.20
C MET A 70 -27.55 -2.97 -4.43
N PHE A 71 -26.23 -2.90 -4.23
CA PHE A 71 -25.25 -3.15 -5.29
C PHE A 71 -24.86 -4.63 -5.40
N ASP A 72 -25.21 -5.49 -4.45
CA ASP A 72 -24.64 -6.83 -4.34
C ASP A 72 -24.99 -7.70 -5.55
N THR A 73 -26.23 -7.63 -6.04
CA THR A 73 -26.61 -8.34 -7.26
C THR A 73 -25.76 -7.91 -8.47
N TYR A 74 -25.42 -6.62 -8.57
CA TYR A 74 -24.56 -6.11 -9.62
C TYR A 74 -23.09 -6.50 -9.40
N LEU A 75 -22.58 -6.38 -8.17
CA LEU A 75 -21.22 -6.74 -7.79
C LEU A 75 -20.96 -8.24 -7.97
N HIS A 76 -21.91 -9.10 -7.59
CA HIS A 76 -21.86 -10.54 -7.87
C HIS A 76 -21.86 -10.85 -9.37
N GLY A 77 -22.61 -10.08 -10.17
CA GLY A 77 -22.63 -10.20 -11.63
C GLY A 77 -21.40 -9.61 -12.33
N LYS A 78 -20.64 -8.76 -11.64
CA LYS A 78 -19.42 -8.10 -12.12
C LYS A 78 -18.25 -8.51 -11.24
N GLN A 79 -17.78 -9.74 -11.43
CA GLN A 79 -16.57 -10.20 -10.75
C GLN A 79 -15.40 -9.24 -11.05
N PRO A 80 -14.70 -8.75 -10.02
CA PRO A 80 -13.54 -7.90 -10.21
C PRO A 80 -12.46 -8.70 -10.95
N HIS A 81 -11.88 -8.10 -12.00
CA HIS A 81 -10.76 -8.68 -12.71
C HIS A 81 -9.48 -7.89 -12.39
N ALA A 82 -8.43 -8.59 -11.97
CA ALA A 82 -7.14 -7.96 -11.76
C ALA A 82 -6.57 -7.50 -13.11
N VAL A 83 -6.26 -6.21 -13.23
CA VAL A 83 -5.59 -5.64 -14.41
C VAL A 83 -4.19 -5.24 -14.00
N TRP A 84 -3.21 -5.85 -14.65
CA TRP A 84 -1.82 -5.45 -14.49
C TRP A 84 -1.52 -4.26 -15.40
N LYS A 85 -1.14 -3.14 -14.79
CA LYS A 85 -0.65 -1.96 -15.52
C LYS A 85 0.81 -1.74 -15.15
N ARG A 86 1.66 -1.61 -16.16
CA ARG A 86 3.05 -1.21 -15.96
C ARG A 86 3.09 0.26 -15.54
N LEU A 87 3.64 0.52 -14.37
CA LEU A 87 4.00 1.87 -13.92
C LEU A 87 5.34 2.24 -14.56
N ARG A 88 5.47 3.48 -15.05
CA ARG A 88 6.71 3.94 -15.71
C ARG A 88 7.50 4.90 -14.83
N GLY A 89 6.86 5.54 -13.84
CA GLY A 89 7.44 6.65 -13.08
C GLY A 89 7.67 7.83 -14.01
N THR A 90 6.96 8.94 -13.82
CA THR A 90 7.17 10.16 -14.62
C THR A 90 7.90 11.20 -13.78
N ASP A 91 9.17 10.97 -13.49
CA ASP A 91 9.99 12.08 -13.06
C ASP A 91 10.42 12.89 -14.31
N ALA A 92 10.51 14.21 -14.18
CA ALA A 92 10.89 15.08 -15.29
C ALA A 92 12.41 15.02 -15.57
N ASP A 93 13.18 14.44 -14.66
CA ASP A 93 14.64 14.49 -14.61
C ASP A 93 15.31 13.13 -14.95
N GLY A 94 14.56 12.02 -15.00
CA GLY A 94 15.02 10.67 -15.38
C GLY A 94 15.48 9.75 -14.25
N ASP A 95 15.38 10.17 -12.99
CA ASP A 95 15.81 9.45 -11.79
C ASP A 95 14.81 8.35 -11.41
N ILE A 96 14.93 7.23 -12.09
CA ILE A 96 14.27 5.97 -11.74
C ILE A 96 15.28 4.96 -11.17
N PRO A 97 14.89 4.08 -10.22
CA PRO A 97 15.77 3.05 -9.72
C PRO A 97 16.31 2.18 -10.87
N LEU A 98 17.63 1.95 -10.88
CA LEU A 98 18.25 1.04 -11.83
C LEU A 98 17.65 -0.39 -11.77
N PRO A 99 17.69 -1.15 -12.87
CA PRO A 99 17.30 -2.56 -12.88
C PRO A 99 18.04 -3.34 -11.79
N ARG A 100 17.30 -4.09 -10.96
CA ARG A 100 17.85 -4.76 -9.78
C ARG A 100 17.06 -6.01 -9.40
N GLY A 101 17.76 -7.04 -8.91
CA GLY A 101 17.19 -8.24 -8.30
C GLY A 101 17.39 -8.26 -6.78
N GLY A 102 16.59 -9.04 -6.05
CA GLY A 102 16.78 -9.23 -4.60
C GLY A 102 16.61 -7.97 -3.73
N HIS A 103 16.05 -6.89 -4.26
CA HIS A 103 15.70 -5.69 -3.50
C HIS A 103 14.51 -5.98 -2.56
N ALA A 104 14.32 -5.15 -1.54
CA ALA A 104 13.12 -5.21 -0.70
C ALA A 104 12.26 -3.96 -0.91
N MET A 105 10.95 -4.13 -0.81
CA MET A 105 9.98 -3.02 -0.81
C MET A 105 8.97 -3.14 0.32
N CYS A 106 8.47 -2.01 0.80
CA CYS A 106 7.33 -1.94 1.71
C CYS A 106 6.48 -0.70 1.42
N ILE A 107 5.21 -0.73 1.81
CA ILE A 107 4.26 0.36 1.56
C ILE A 107 3.88 1.07 2.86
N ASP A 108 3.87 2.40 2.83
CA ASP A 108 3.23 3.25 3.83
C ASP A 108 1.83 3.66 3.32
N PRO A 109 0.77 3.00 3.80
CA PRO A 109 -0.60 3.26 3.32
C PRO A 109 -1.15 4.61 3.76
N GLN A 110 -0.56 5.26 4.78
CA GLN A 110 -1.03 6.58 5.23
C GLN A 110 -0.48 7.69 4.32
N SER A 111 0.77 7.55 3.89
CA SER A 111 1.43 8.52 3.01
C SER A 111 1.30 8.19 1.52
N ASN A 112 0.72 7.03 1.17
CA ASN A 112 0.68 6.51 -0.20
C ASN A 112 2.06 6.39 -0.87
N LEU A 113 3.07 5.96 -0.08
CA LEU A 113 4.44 5.79 -0.55
C LEU A 113 4.87 4.32 -0.56
N ILE A 114 5.58 3.90 -1.60
CA ILE A 114 6.28 2.60 -1.64
C ILE A 114 7.77 2.87 -1.49
N TYR A 115 8.40 2.29 -0.48
CA TYR A 115 9.84 2.38 -0.27
C TYR A 115 10.54 1.20 -0.94
N LEU A 116 11.70 1.44 -1.51
CA LEU A 116 12.57 0.44 -2.14
C LEU A 116 13.98 0.62 -1.62
N PHE A 117 14.62 -0.46 -1.18
CA PHE A 117 16.00 -0.43 -0.70
C PHE A 117 16.87 -1.54 -1.30
N GLY A 118 18.10 -1.16 -1.66
CA GLY A 118 19.18 -2.06 -2.06
C GLY A 118 18.84 -2.98 -3.24
N GLY A 119 19.38 -4.19 -3.20
CA GLY A 119 19.28 -5.18 -4.27
C GLY A 119 20.64 -5.46 -4.92
N TRP A 120 20.61 -6.04 -6.12
CA TRP A 120 21.78 -6.37 -6.92
C TRP A 120 21.53 -6.01 -8.38
N ASP A 121 22.42 -5.24 -8.99
CA ASP A 121 22.26 -4.69 -10.36
C ASP A 121 22.81 -5.59 -11.48
N GLY A 122 23.39 -6.75 -11.12
CA GLY A 122 24.13 -7.60 -12.06
C GLY A 122 25.63 -7.65 -11.79
N GLN A 123 26.15 -6.68 -11.03
CA GLN A 123 27.57 -6.55 -10.72
C GLN A 123 27.81 -6.33 -9.23
N ASN A 124 27.07 -5.39 -8.61
CA ASN A 124 27.28 -4.94 -7.25
C ASN A 124 25.99 -5.06 -6.42
N SER A 125 26.14 -5.30 -5.12
CA SER A 125 25.05 -5.05 -4.18
C SER A 125 24.84 -3.54 -4.07
N LEU A 126 23.58 -3.12 -3.96
CA LEU A 126 23.17 -1.72 -3.88
C LEU A 126 22.79 -1.33 -2.45
N ASP A 127 22.96 -0.06 -2.13
CA ASP A 127 22.58 0.62 -0.88
C ASP A 127 21.84 1.94 -1.12
N ASP A 128 21.31 2.13 -2.32
CA ASP A 128 20.45 3.27 -2.63
C ASP A 128 19.05 3.04 -2.04
N PHE A 129 18.41 4.16 -1.66
CA PHE A 129 17.12 4.15 -1.01
C PHE A 129 16.14 5.09 -1.72
N TRP A 130 14.97 4.57 -2.08
CA TRP A 130 13.99 5.24 -2.92
C TRP A 130 12.60 5.22 -2.31
N ALA A 131 11.79 6.21 -2.68
CA ALA A 131 10.35 6.24 -2.46
C ALA A 131 9.60 6.46 -3.77
N TYR A 132 8.51 5.73 -3.96
CA TYR A 132 7.55 5.94 -5.03
C TYR A 132 6.28 6.56 -4.47
N ASP A 133 5.89 7.72 -4.99
CA ASP A 133 4.60 8.33 -4.72
C ASP A 133 3.54 7.74 -5.65
N ILE A 134 2.58 7.01 -5.08
CA ILE A 134 1.50 6.35 -5.82
C ILE A 134 0.53 7.38 -6.40
N GLY A 135 0.29 8.49 -5.69
CA GLY A 135 -0.64 9.53 -6.11
C GLY A 135 -0.06 10.37 -7.26
N ALA A 136 1.23 10.66 -7.20
CA ALA A 136 1.94 11.45 -8.21
C ALA A 136 2.48 10.60 -9.37
N ASP A 137 2.52 9.26 -9.25
CA ASP A 137 3.14 8.34 -10.21
C ASP A 137 4.64 8.63 -10.43
N GLN A 138 5.36 8.93 -9.34
CA GLN A 138 6.73 9.47 -9.38
C GLN A 138 7.68 8.77 -8.42
N TRP A 139 8.92 8.54 -8.87
CA TRP A 139 10.02 8.12 -8.01
C TRP A 139 10.73 9.34 -7.41
N ARG A 140 11.28 9.15 -6.20
CA ARG A 140 12.15 10.09 -5.52
C ARG A 140 13.26 9.32 -4.84
N ILE A 141 14.50 9.72 -5.09
CA ILE A 141 15.65 9.21 -4.34
C ILE A 141 15.65 9.81 -2.93
N LEU A 142 15.75 8.95 -1.92
CA LEU A 142 15.91 9.34 -0.52
C LEU A 142 17.38 9.36 -0.12
N SER A 143 18.17 8.41 -0.66
CA SER A 143 19.61 8.35 -0.49
C SER A 143 20.28 7.66 -1.68
N HIS A 144 21.39 8.23 -2.15
CA HIS A 144 22.21 7.63 -3.21
C HIS A 144 23.10 6.49 -2.69
N SER A 145 23.46 6.50 -1.42
CA SER A 145 24.28 5.47 -0.78
C SER A 145 24.13 5.60 0.73
N THR A 146 23.35 4.71 1.32
CA THR A 146 23.15 4.70 2.77
C THR A 146 24.40 4.25 3.52
N SER A 147 25.38 3.60 2.88
CA SER A 147 26.64 3.23 3.54
C SER A 147 27.42 4.43 4.10
N GLY A 148 27.19 5.63 3.56
CA GLY A 148 27.77 6.88 4.07
C GLY A 148 27.00 7.52 5.23
N GLU A 149 25.82 7.01 5.57
CA GLU A 149 24.98 7.56 6.62
C GLU A 149 25.24 6.90 7.98
N GLN A 150 25.08 7.68 9.04
CA GLN A 150 25.28 7.17 10.40
C GLN A 150 24.25 6.09 10.73
N ASN A 151 24.72 4.93 11.20
CA ASN A 151 23.92 3.77 11.63
C ASN A 151 23.03 3.17 10.53
N ALA A 152 23.28 3.51 9.27
CA ALA A 152 22.48 3.04 8.17
C ALA A 152 23.00 1.69 7.62
N PRO A 153 22.13 0.92 6.97
CA PRO A 153 22.54 -0.33 6.34
C PRO A 153 23.51 -0.07 5.19
N GLY A 154 24.57 -0.88 5.11
CA GLY A 154 25.39 -0.96 3.91
C GLY A 154 24.72 -1.73 2.77
N ALA A 155 25.42 -1.82 1.63
CA ALA A 155 24.97 -2.51 0.42
C ALA A 155 24.57 -3.96 0.68
N ARG A 156 23.38 -4.35 0.19
CA ARG A 156 22.81 -5.67 0.46
C ARG A 156 21.73 -6.08 -0.54
N SER A 157 21.64 -7.39 -0.74
CA SER A 157 20.58 -8.04 -1.53
C SER A 157 19.90 -9.16 -0.71
N CYS A 158 18.74 -9.59 -1.18
CA CYS A 158 17.92 -10.67 -0.63
C CYS A 158 17.53 -10.51 0.86
N HIS A 159 17.54 -9.28 1.35
CA HIS A 159 17.14 -8.90 2.69
C HIS A 159 15.61 -8.80 2.81
N LYS A 160 15.11 -8.41 3.99
CA LYS A 160 13.67 -8.18 4.25
C LYS A 160 13.44 -6.78 4.77
N MET A 161 12.31 -6.19 4.36
CA MET A 161 11.89 -4.85 4.76
C MET A 161 10.40 -4.87 5.08
N VAL A 162 10.01 -4.27 6.20
CA VAL A 162 8.62 -4.18 6.65
C VAL A 162 8.32 -2.78 7.19
N PHE A 163 7.09 -2.32 6.99
CA PHE A 163 6.63 -1.03 7.49
C PHE A 163 5.71 -1.20 8.70
N ASP A 164 5.98 -0.49 9.78
CA ASP A 164 5.09 -0.39 10.94
C ASP A 164 4.25 0.88 10.83
N THR A 165 2.94 0.70 10.61
CA THR A 165 1.98 1.79 10.44
C THR A 165 1.70 2.58 11.72
N LYS A 166 2.00 2.01 12.90
CA LYS A 166 1.78 2.69 14.18
C LYS A 166 2.86 3.70 14.47
N THR A 167 4.12 3.30 14.29
CA THR A 167 5.28 4.16 14.55
C THR A 167 5.67 4.99 13.33
N GLY A 168 5.29 4.57 12.11
CA GLY A 168 5.80 5.16 10.89
C GLY A 168 7.29 4.85 10.69
N SER A 169 7.69 3.62 11.01
CA SER A 169 9.06 3.17 10.88
C SER A 169 9.16 2.01 9.88
N ILE A 170 10.26 1.97 9.15
CA ILE A 170 10.65 0.84 8.31
C ILE A 170 11.67 0.02 9.10
N TYR A 171 11.49 -1.29 9.14
CA TYR A 171 12.47 -2.21 9.71
C TYR A 171 13.09 -3.04 8.61
N LEU A 172 14.41 -3.21 8.70
CA LEU A 172 15.21 -3.90 7.70
C LEU A 172 16.10 -4.96 8.37
N LEU A 173 16.07 -6.18 7.84
CA LEU A 173 16.76 -7.33 8.43
C LEU A 173 17.48 -8.19 7.39
N GLY A 174 18.71 -8.57 7.74
CA GLY A 174 19.48 -9.61 7.05
C GLY A 174 20.04 -9.19 5.71
N ARG A 175 20.66 -10.15 5.03
CA ARG A 175 21.23 -10.08 3.67
C ARG A 175 21.59 -11.49 3.18
N LEU A 176 21.64 -11.70 1.87
CA LEU A 176 22.35 -12.85 1.31
C LEU A 176 23.83 -12.48 1.20
N ALA A 177 24.70 -13.25 1.84
CA ALA A 177 26.13 -13.03 1.80
C ALA A 177 26.75 -13.83 0.65
N ASP A 178 27.05 -13.16 -0.47
CA ASP A 178 27.97 -13.70 -1.45
C ASP A 178 29.39 -13.34 -1.00
N SER A 179 29.95 -14.14 -0.09
CA SER A 179 31.39 -14.12 0.25
C SER A 179 32.00 -12.77 0.68
N ASP A 180 31.25 -11.84 1.27
CA ASP A 180 31.86 -10.71 1.98
C ASP A 180 32.17 -11.11 3.42
N GLU A 181 33.46 -11.41 3.66
CA GLU A 181 34.05 -11.36 4.99
C GLU A 181 33.78 -9.98 5.60
N LEU A 182 32.73 -9.87 6.41
CA LEU A 182 32.73 -8.86 7.46
C LEU A 182 33.90 -9.22 8.37
N LYS A 183 35.02 -8.53 8.19
CA LYS A 183 36.13 -8.57 9.15
C LYS A 183 35.57 -8.07 10.48
N ALA A 184 35.17 -9.00 11.34
CA ALA A 184 35.08 -8.71 12.75
C ALA A 184 36.46 -8.15 13.14
N ASN A 185 36.50 -6.97 13.74
CA ASN A 185 37.73 -6.46 14.32
C ASN A 185 38.12 -7.39 15.47
N THR A 186 38.86 -8.46 15.16
CA THR A 186 39.47 -9.33 16.16
C THR A 186 40.63 -8.56 16.77
N THR A 187 40.50 -8.18 18.03
CA THR A 187 41.68 -7.84 18.85
C THR A 187 42.59 -9.07 18.87
N PRO A 188 43.90 -8.95 18.62
CA PRO A 188 44.79 -10.10 18.62
C PRO A 188 44.94 -10.62 20.05
N ASP A 189 44.34 -11.78 20.33
CA ASP A 189 44.64 -12.53 21.54
C ASP A 189 46.05 -13.14 21.41
N ALA A 190 46.82 -13.07 22.50
CA ALA A 190 48.24 -13.37 22.56
C ALA A 190 48.58 -14.87 22.56
N SER A 191 47.91 -15.68 21.73
CA SER A 191 48.08 -17.14 21.71
C SER A 191 48.40 -17.77 20.34
N GLY A 192 48.62 -16.97 19.28
CA GLY A 192 49.28 -17.46 18.06
C GLY A 192 48.58 -18.61 17.31
N GLU A 193 47.31 -18.90 17.60
CA GLU A 193 46.50 -19.84 16.81
C GLU A 193 45.57 -19.06 15.88
N SER A 194 45.85 -19.14 14.57
CA SER A 194 44.97 -18.61 13.54
C SER A 194 43.75 -19.52 13.39
N THR A 195 42.66 -19.20 14.10
CA THR A 195 41.33 -19.71 13.76
C THR A 195 40.94 -19.20 12.36
N PRO A 196 40.41 -20.07 11.46
CA PRO A 196 39.96 -19.63 10.14
C PRO A 196 38.84 -18.57 10.30
N PRO A 197 38.69 -17.62 9.37
CA PRO A 197 37.69 -16.56 9.50
C PRO A 197 36.31 -17.19 9.49
N ASN A 198 35.70 -17.25 10.66
CA ASN A 198 34.36 -17.80 10.81
C ASN A 198 33.43 -16.84 10.05
N SER A 199 32.92 -17.27 8.90
CA SER A 199 31.96 -16.50 8.09
C SER A 199 30.69 -16.34 8.92
N THR A 200 30.66 -15.31 9.76
CA THR A 200 29.59 -15.13 10.73
C THR A 200 28.42 -14.55 9.96
N PHE A 201 27.43 -15.40 9.67
CA PHE A 201 26.14 -14.96 9.16
C PHE A 201 25.53 -14.04 10.21
N CYS A 202 25.58 -12.75 9.99
CA CYS A 202 25.10 -11.73 10.90
C CYS A 202 23.70 -11.29 10.47
N SER A 203 22.77 -11.31 11.42
CA SER A 203 21.41 -10.84 11.24
C SER A 203 21.32 -9.38 11.68
N GLU A 204 21.95 -8.49 10.91
CA GLU A 204 21.91 -7.05 11.19
C GLU A 204 20.46 -6.54 11.10
N PHE A 205 20.06 -5.74 12.07
CA PHE A 205 18.70 -5.23 12.21
C PHE A 205 18.71 -3.71 12.32
N TYR A 206 17.97 -3.06 11.44
CA TYR A 206 17.92 -1.61 11.31
C TYR A 206 16.49 -1.11 11.38
N ARG A 207 16.36 0.18 11.72
CA ARG A 207 15.12 0.94 11.65
C ARG A 207 15.34 2.25 10.94
N TYR A 208 14.44 2.63 10.04
CA TYR A 208 14.37 3.96 9.43
C TYR A 208 13.10 4.67 9.84
N HIS A 209 13.19 5.95 10.19
CA HIS A 209 12.04 6.75 10.61
C HIS A 209 11.48 7.50 9.41
N THR A 210 10.21 7.27 9.06
CA THR A 210 9.56 8.02 7.96
C THR A 210 8.94 9.33 8.43
N ARG A 211 8.72 9.49 9.73
CA ARG A 211 8.00 10.63 10.34
C ARG A 211 8.51 10.91 11.76
N GLY A 212 8.11 12.05 12.31
CA GLY A 212 8.55 12.49 13.64
C GLY A 212 9.88 13.23 13.61
N MET A 213 10.47 13.48 14.79
CA MET A 213 11.69 14.29 14.94
C MET A 213 12.94 13.67 14.29
N ASP A 214 12.96 12.34 14.16
CA ASP A 214 14.05 11.60 13.54
C ASP A 214 13.76 11.17 12.10
N SER A 215 12.70 11.72 11.49
CA SER A 215 12.37 11.46 10.08
C SER A 215 13.60 11.62 9.19
N GLY A 216 13.85 10.64 8.32
CA GLY A 216 15.02 10.63 7.44
C GLY A 216 16.27 9.99 8.02
N LYS A 217 16.24 9.43 9.24
CA LYS A 217 17.41 8.82 9.89
C LYS A 217 17.27 7.31 10.08
N TRP A 218 18.41 6.65 10.14
CA TRP A 218 18.56 5.24 10.48
C TRP A 218 19.03 5.03 11.92
N ASP A 219 18.50 3.97 12.53
CA ASP A 219 19.02 3.38 13.75
C ASP A 219 19.53 1.96 13.47
N PHE A 220 20.70 1.66 13.99
CA PHE A 220 21.23 0.30 14.04
C PHE A 220 20.83 -0.35 15.36
N LEU A 221 19.96 -1.35 15.30
CA LEU A 221 19.33 -1.96 16.47
C LEU A 221 20.13 -3.17 16.99
N SER A 222 20.67 -3.99 16.09
CA SER A 222 21.43 -5.19 16.46
C SER A 222 22.36 -5.64 15.32
N PHE A 223 23.54 -6.14 15.68
CA PHE A 223 24.46 -6.78 14.73
C PHE A 223 24.06 -8.22 14.40
N ASP A 224 23.58 -8.96 15.41
CA ASP A 224 23.06 -10.30 15.21
C ASP A 224 21.85 -10.53 16.13
N THR A 225 20.68 -10.73 15.52
CA THR A 225 19.46 -11.10 16.24
C THR A 225 19.50 -12.52 16.81
N ALA A 226 20.40 -13.41 16.32
CA ALA A 226 20.52 -14.76 16.85
C ALA A 226 21.23 -14.78 18.21
N VAL A 227 22.34 -14.05 18.37
CA VAL A 227 23.11 -13.97 19.63
C VAL A 227 22.32 -13.29 20.76
N ARG A 228 21.42 -12.34 20.45
CA ARG A 228 20.65 -11.63 21.48
C ARG A 228 19.45 -12.39 22.03
N GLY A 229 19.10 -13.55 21.44
CA GLY A 229 17.86 -14.26 21.75
C GLY A 229 16.65 -13.45 21.30
N THR A 230 15.68 -14.12 20.67
CA THR A 230 14.29 -13.67 20.45
C THR A 230 13.93 -12.27 20.93
N LEU A 231 13.44 -11.40 20.02
CA LEU A 231 12.76 -10.11 20.26
C LEU A 231 12.13 -10.08 21.66
N ARG A 232 12.91 -9.62 22.66
CA ARG A 232 12.43 -9.53 24.02
C ARG A 232 11.42 -8.39 23.98
N SER A 233 10.17 -8.78 24.15
CA SER A 233 9.02 -7.94 24.40
C SER A 233 9.42 -6.59 25.00
N PHE A 234 9.14 -5.50 24.28
CA PHE A 234 8.96 -4.18 24.87
C PHE A 234 7.77 -4.25 25.85
N VAL A 235 8.03 -4.75 27.05
CA VAL A 235 7.14 -4.61 28.22
C VAL A 235 8.06 -4.25 29.37
N ASP A 236 8.48 -2.98 29.40
CA ASP A 236 8.96 -2.38 30.64
C ASP A 236 7.75 -1.85 31.41
N GLY A 237 7.72 -2.17 32.70
CA GLY A 237 7.16 -1.26 33.69
C GLY A 237 6.02 -1.77 34.57
N TYR A 238 6.18 -2.90 35.28
CA TYR A 238 5.59 -3.03 36.62
C TYR A 238 6.47 -3.95 37.50
N THR A 239 7.37 -3.32 38.26
CA THR A 239 7.96 -3.92 39.46
C THR A 239 6.91 -3.96 40.57
N TYR A 240 6.55 -5.16 41.04
CA TYR A 240 5.94 -5.32 42.36
C TYR A 240 7.07 -5.51 43.40
N PRO A 241 7.05 -4.79 44.53
CA PRO A 241 8.01 -5.01 45.60
C PRO A 241 7.67 -6.30 46.34
N GLN A 242 8.71 -7.07 46.66
CA GLN A 242 8.59 -8.25 47.52
C GLN A 242 8.41 -7.83 48.97
N THR A 243 7.29 -8.24 49.58
CA THR A 243 7.21 -8.86 50.91
C THR A 243 6.00 -9.78 50.93
#